data_AF-A0A3L7X2S5-F1
#
_entry.id   AF-A0A3L7X2S5-F1
#
_cell.length_a   1.000
_cell.length_b   1.000
_cell.length_c   1.000
_cell.angle_alpha   90.00
_cell.angle_beta   90.00
_cell.angle_gamma   90.00
#
_symmetry.space_group_name_H-M   'P 1'
#
loop_
_entity.id
_entity.type
_entity.pdbx_description
1 polymer ?
#
loop_
_entity_poly.entity_id
_entity_poly.type
_entity_poly.pdbx_seq_one_letter_code
_entity_poly.pdbx_strand_id
1 'polypeptide(L)'
;MRSTREHGEAIVMTTAAGPVAERPRQTFRKWVGPGSLFLVTFLGIGAVVWGYVNPPDVRVVQFDAGPVSQWKAQRIVGFPEQRIYVVALDDGRLRAIDTRVESSGCVAQWKPDDVRGVAANPAGLPGVFEDACGGGVWSMIANAISGSAVPLRTPLVDARPDTEG
;
A
#
# COMPACT_ATOMS: atom_id res chain seq x y z
N MET A 1 28.07 -54.67 93.01
CA MET A 1 28.32 -55.79 92.10
C MET A 1 28.39 -55.26 90.68
N ARG A 2 29.51 -55.54 89.99
CA ARG A 2 29.82 -55.14 88.61
C ARG A 2 28.85 -55.79 87.63
N SER A 3 28.46 -55.07 86.59
CA SER A 3 28.21 -55.67 85.28
C SER A 3 28.58 -54.67 84.19
N THR A 4 29.76 -54.90 83.64
CA THR A 4 30.30 -54.33 82.41
C THR A 4 29.69 -55.03 81.22
N ARG A 5 29.25 -54.29 80.21
CA ARG A 5 29.27 -54.77 78.82
C ARG A 5 29.56 -53.60 77.88
N GLU A 6 30.76 -53.64 77.33
CA GLU A 6 31.20 -52.92 76.15
C GLU A 6 30.32 -53.29 74.95
N HIS A 7 30.16 -52.38 73.98
CA HIS A 7 30.26 -52.67 72.55
C HIS A 7 30.15 -51.37 71.73
N GLY A 8 31.12 -51.18 70.84
CA GLY A 8 30.83 -50.75 69.47
C GLY A 8 30.96 -49.27 69.15
N GLU A 9 32.19 -48.84 68.95
CA GLU A 9 32.56 -47.68 68.13
C GLU A 9 32.19 -47.95 66.65
N ALA A 10 31.49 -47.03 66.01
CA ALA A 10 31.42 -46.92 64.56
C ALA A 10 31.21 -45.45 64.17
N ILE A 11 32.33 -44.79 63.86
CA ILE A 11 32.39 -43.50 63.19
C ILE A 11 31.91 -43.71 61.74
N VAL A 12 30.83 -43.04 61.35
CA VAL A 12 30.48 -42.86 59.94
C VAL A 12 30.46 -41.37 59.65
N MET A 13 31.58 -40.87 59.13
CA MET A 13 31.60 -39.63 58.35
C MET A 13 30.73 -39.83 57.12
N THR A 14 29.68 -39.03 56.97
CA THR A 14 29.03 -38.84 55.67
C THR A 14 29.07 -37.37 55.31
N THR A 15 30.07 -37.01 54.52
CA THR A 15 30.10 -35.79 53.72
C THR A 15 29.12 -35.99 52.57
N ALA A 16 28.04 -35.21 52.49
CA ALA A 16 27.22 -35.13 51.29
C ALA A 16 27.20 -33.68 50.80
N ALA A 17 27.89 -33.49 49.68
CA ALA A 17 27.96 -32.25 48.90
C ALA A 17 26.56 -31.73 48.56
N GLY A 18 26.39 -30.40 48.57
CA GLY A 18 25.14 -29.76 48.20
C GLY A 18 24.74 -30.04 46.74
N PRO A 19 23.44 -30.00 46.41
CA PRO A 19 23.01 -30.18 45.03
C PRO A 19 23.47 -28.98 44.19
N VAL A 20 24.37 -29.27 43.26
CA VAL A 20 24.80 -28.42 42.15
C VAL A 20 23.55 -27.95 41.39
N ALA A 21 23.41 -26.64 41.23
CA ALA A 21 22.33 -26.04 40.45
C ALA A 21 22.39 -26.54 39.00
N GLU A 22 21.43 -27.40 38.65
CA GLU A 22 21.29 -27.97 37.32
C GLU A 22 20.87 -26.86 36.33
N ARG A 23 21.79 -26.40 35.49
CA ARG A 23 21.45 -25.61 34.29
C ARG A 23 21.43 -26.54 33.08
N PRO A 24 20.26 -26.86 32.52
CA PRO A 24 20.17 -27.19 31.11
C PRO A 24 19.31 -26.15 30.39
N ARG A 25 19.93 -25.02 30.01
CA ARG A 25 19.43 -24.14 28.93
C ARG A 25 20.42 -24.24 27.77
N GLN A 26 20.33 -25.28 26.93
CA GLN A 26 21.17 -25.33 25.72
C GLN A 26 20.64 -26.14 24.53
N THR A 27 19.56 -26.91 24.64
CA THR A 27 19.03 -27.68 23.51
C THR A 27 18.21 -26.83 22.54
N PHE A 28 17.40 -25.90 23.04
CA PHE A 28 16.52 -25.08 22.21
C PHE A 28 17.29 -24.15 21.24
N ARG A 29 18.43 -23.60 21.67
CA ARG A 29 19.23 -22.65 20.87
C ARG A 29 19.92 -23.28 19.65
N LYS A 30 20.19 -24.59 19.66
CA LYS A 30 20.85 -25.29 18.54
C LYS A 30 19.93 -25.47 17.32
N TRP A 31 18.62 -25.45 17.52
CA TRP A 31 17.63 -25.65 16.45
C TRP A 31 17.04 -24.36 15.88
N VAL A 32 17.19 -23.23 16.59
CA VAL A 32 16.70 -21.93 16.11
C VAL A 32 17.34 -21.52 14.78
N GLY A 33 18.64 -21.79 14.59
CA GLY A 33 19.34 -21.50 13.33
C GLY A 33 18.82 -22.34 12.15
N PRO A 34 18.95 -23.68 12.17
CA PRO A 34 18.46 -24.53 11.09
C PRO A 34 16.95 -24.42 10.84
N GLY A 35 16.14 -24.28 11.91
CA GLY A 35 14.70 -24.08 11.81
C GLY A 35 14.33 -22.77 11.11
N SER A 36 15.03 -21.67 11.42
CA SER A 36 14.83 -20.39 10.74
C SER A 36 15.17 -20.45 9.24
N LEU A 37 16.27 -21.13 8.87
CA LEU A 37 16.65 -21.33 7.47
C LEU A 37 15.57 -22.11 6.70
N PHE A 38 15.05 -23.19 7.30
CA PHE A 38 13.95 -23.95 6.71
C PHE A 38 12.70 -23.09 6.53
N LEU A 39 12.31 -22.33 7.56
CA LEU A 39 11.13 -21.48 7.50
C LEU A 39 11.26 -20.40 6.41
N VAL A 40 12.38 -19.69 6.36
CA VAL A 40 12.63 -18.66 5.35
C VAL A 40 12.65 -19.26 3.94
N THR A 41 13.27 -20.42 3.77
CA THR A 41 13.29 -21.13 2.48
C THR A 41 11.87 -21.53 2.06
N PHE A 42 11.09 -22.09 2.98
CA PHE A 42 9.72 -22.52 2.70
C PHE A 42 8.81 -21.33 2.34
N LEU A 43 8.94 -20.21 3.08
CA LEU A 43 8.22 -18.98 2.78
C LEU A 43 8.66 -18.36 1.44
N GLY A 44 9.96 -18.38 1.14
CA GLY A 44 10.50 -17.88 -0.13
C GLY A 44 9.99 -18.67 -1.34
N ILE A 45 10.07 -20.01 -1.28
CA ILE A 45 9.52 -20.88 -2.32
C ILE A 45 8.00 -20.67 -2.43
N GLY A 46 7.31 -20.59 -1.28
CA GLY A 46 5.87 -20.32 -1.22
C GLY A 46 5.48 -19.02 -1.92
N ALA A 47 6.23 -17.93 -1.70
CA ALA A 47 5.99 -16.65 -2.35
C ALA A 47 6.18 -16.71 -3.87
N VAL A 48 7.20 -17.44 -4.36
CA VAL A 48 7.44 -17.63 -5.80
C VAL A 48 6.30 -18.42 -6.43
N VAL A 49 5.92 -19.55 -5.83
CA VAL A 49 4.79 -20.38 -6.31
C VAL A 49 3.50 -19.56 -6.28
N TRP A 50 3.27 -18.78 -5.21
CA TRP A 50 2.11 -17.92 -5.09
C TRP A 50 2.03 -16.88 -6.21
N GLY A 51 3.15 -16.20 -6.51
CA GLY A 51 3.21 -15.23 -7.61
C GLY A 51 2.99 -15.86 -8.99
N TYR A 52 3.45 -17.11 -9.20
CA TYR A 52 3.21 -17.83 -10.45
C TYR A 52 1.73 -18.21 -10.64
N VAL A 53 1.06 -18.64 -9.57
CA VAL A 53 -0.36 -19.06 -9.62
C VAL A 53 -1.31 -17.86 -9.57
N ASN A 54 -0.87 -16.73 -9.00
CA ASN A 54 -1.64 -15.49 -8.90
C ASN A 54 -0.89 -14.33 -9.59
N PRO A 55 -0.72 -14.38 -10.92
CA PRO A 55 -0.09 -13.29 -11.63
C PRO A 55 -0.94 -12.01 -11.48
N PRO A 56 -0.32 -10.85 -11.24
CA PRO A 56 -1.07 -9.59 -11.17
C PRO A 56 -1.67 -9.28 -12.55
N ASP A 57 -2.98 -9.00 -12.62
CA ASP A 57 -3.64 -8.52 -13.85
C ASP A 57 -3.31 -7.04 -14.05
N VAL A 58 -2.14 -6.76 -14.65
CA VAL A 58 -1.72 -5.40 -15.01
C VAL A 58 -2.19 -5.11 -16.43
N ARG A 59 -3.32 -4.41 -16.56
CA ARG A 59 -3.81 -3.91 -17.85
C ARG A 59 -3.40 -2.46 -18.05
N VAL A 60 -2.47 -2.23 -18.97
CA VAL A 60 -2.15 -0.89 -19.45
C VAL A 60 -3.08 -0.57 -20.61
N VAL A 61 -4.05 0.30 -20.37
CA VAL A 61 -4.96 0.79 -21.42
C VAL A 61 -4.38 2.09 -21.96
N GLN A 62 -4.03 2.08 -23.24
CA GLN A 62 -3.73 3.28 -24.01
C GLN A 62 -4.93 3.60 -24.89
N PHE A 63 -5.33 4.86 -24.94
CA PHE A 63 -6.38 5.31 -25.85
C PHE A 63 -5.95 6.64 -26.45
N ASP A 64 -6.40 6.89 -27.68
CA ASP A 64 -6.18 8.15 -28.35
C ASP A 64 -7.24 9.17 -27.90
N ALA A 65 -6.78 10.29 -27.34
CA ALA A 65 -7.64 11.38 -26.90
C ALA A 65 -7.96 12.37 -28.04
N GLY A 66 -7.43 12.13 -29.24
CA GLY A 66 -7.61 12.95 -30.44
C GLY A 66 -6.51 14.01 -30.61
N PRO A 67 -6.61 14.82 -31.68
CA PRO A 67 -5.52 15.69 -32.14
C PRO A 67 -5.15 16.78 -31.13
N VAL A 68 -3.86 17.14 -31.05
CA VAL A 68 -3.37 18.14 -30.09
C VAL A 68 -4.03 19.51 -30.31
N SER A 69 -4.37 19.84 -31.55
CA SER A 69 -5.00 21.11 -31.96
C SER A 69 -6.36 21.39 -31.32
N GLN A 70 -7.05 20.37 -30.79
CA GLN A 70 -8.33 20.55 -30.12
C GLN A 70 -8.17 21.10 -28.68
N TRP A 71 -7.00 20.97 -28.07
CA TRP A 71 -6.79 21.33 -26.68
C TRP A 71 -6.43 22.81 -26.56
N LYS A 72 -7.41 23.61 -26.14
CA LYS A 72 -7.21 25.02 -25.77
C LYS A 72 -7.06 25.11 -24.25
N ALA A 73 -6.39 26.15 -23.77
CA ALA A 73 -6.26 26.42 -22.34
C ALA A 73 -7.64 26.32 -21.64
N GLN A 74 -7.64 25.70 -20.46
CA GLN A 74 -8.81 25.52 -19.57
C GLN A 74 -9.91 24.62 -20.15
N ARG A 75 -9.65 23.92 -21.26
CA ARG A 75 -10.61 22.95 -21.81
C ARG A 75 -10.58 21.64 -21.03
N ILE A 76 -11.77 21.13 -20.71
CA ILE A 76 -11.95 19.82 -20.08
C ILE A 76 -12.79 18.95 -21.02
N VAL A 77 -12.33 17.73 -21.28
CA VAL A 77 -13.05 16.74 -22.11
C VAL A 77 -13.12 15.42 -21.36
N GLY A 78 -14.32 14.85 -21.30
CA GLY A 78 -14.58 13.55 -20.67
C GLY A 78 -14.55 12.39 -21.66
N PHE A 79 -13.94 11.30 -21.25
CA PHE A 79 -13.87 10.01 -21.94
C PHE A 79 -14.58 8.97 -21.05
N PRO A 80 -15.92 8.85 -21.16
CA PRO A 80 -16.74 8.15 -20.19
C PRO A 80 -16.47 6.63 -20.15
N GLU A 81 -16.14 6.04 -21.30
CA GLU A 81 -15.83 4.62 -21.43
C GLU A 81 -14.58 4.24 -20.62
N GLN A 82 -13.57 5.13 -20.61
CA GLN A 82 -12.33 4.96 -19.86
C GLN A 82 -12.42 5.56 -18.45
N ARG A 83 -13.51 6.28 -18.13
CA ARG A 83 -13.72 7.02 -16.87
C ARG A 83 -12.61 8.03 -16.59
N ILE A 84 -12.13 8.67 -17.65
CA ILE A 84 -11.04 9.64 -17.61
C ILE A 84 -11.55 10.99 -18.08
N TYR A 85 -11.01 12.06 -17.50
CA TYR A 85 -11.13 13.42 -18.03
C TYR A 85 -9.73 13.92 -18.41
N VAL A 86 -9.62 14.59 -19.54
CA VAL A 86 -8.39 15.29 -19.94
C VAL A 86 -8.62 16.79 -19.80
N VAL A 87 -7.72 17.43 -19.09
CA VAL A 87 -7.75 18.86 -18.76
C VAL A 87 -6.54 19.52 -19.40
N ALA A 88 -6.77 20.55 -20.19
CA ALA A 88 -5.73 21.44 -20.71
C ALA A 88 -5.52 22.59 -19.74
N LEU A 89 -4.28 22.74 -19.26
CA LEU A 89 -3.87 23.79 -18.33
C LEU A 89 -3.45 25.06 -19.09
N ASP A 90 -3.36 26.18 -18.38
CA ASP A 90 -2.99 27.49 -18.95
C ASP A 90 -1.57 27.54 -19.53
N ASP A 91 -0.68 26.68 -19.02
CA ASP A 91 0.70 26.57 -19.51
C ASP A 91 0.84 25.63 -20.73
N GLY A 92 -0.28 25.18 -21.29
CA GLY A 92 -0.32 24.28 -22.44
C GLY A 92 -0.12 22.80 -22.09
N ARG A 93 0.09 22.45 -20.83
CA ARG A 93 0.18 21.04 -20.41
C ARG A 93 -1.20 20.38 -20.41
N LEU A 94 -1.21 19.09 -20.74
CA LEU A 94 -2.38 18.23 -20.61
C LEU A 94 -2.28 17.39 -19.33
N ARG A 95 -3.40 17.17 -18.68
CA ARG A 95 -3.50 16.30 -17.50
C ARG A 95 -4.69 15.37 -17.63
N ALA A 96 -4.46 14.07 -17.55
CA ALA A 96 -5.53 13.09 -17.40
C ALA A 96 -5.88 12.91 -15.92
N ILE A 97 -7.16 12.71 -15.66
CA ILE A 97 -7.73 12.50 -14.32
C ILE A 97 -8.58 11.24 -14.40
N ASP A 98 -8.20 10.22 -13.65
CA ASP A 98 -8.99 9.01 -13.47
C ASP A 98 -10.02 9.25 -12.36
N THR A 99 -11.29 9.21 -12.75
CA THR A 99 -12.40 9.58 -11.88
C THR A 99 -12.93 8.42 -11.03
N ARG A 100 -12.34 7.24 -11.13
CA ARG A 100 -12.74 6.09 -10.29
C ARG A 100 -12.24 6.29 -8.86
N VAL A 101 -13.18 6.35 -7.92
CA VAL A 101 -12.92 6.51 -6.48
C VAL A 101 -12.92 5.13 -5.81
N GLU A 102 -11.77 4.68 -5.30
CA GLU A 102 -11.64 3.33 -4.72
C GLU A 102 -12.46 3.15 -3.44
N SER A 103 -12.57 4.20 -2.61
CA SER A 103 -13.25 4.12 -1.32
C SER A 103 -14.76 3.94 -1.44
N SER A 104 -15.38 4.53 -2.46
CA SER A 104 -16.83 4.48 -2.68
C SER A 104 -17.23 3.55 -3.83
N GLY A 105 -16.28 3.14 -4.68
CA GLY A 105 -16.55 2.39 -5.90
C GLY A 105 -17.24 3.21 -7.00
N CYS A 106 -17.43 4.52 -6.77
CA CYS A 106 -18.15 5.41 -7.68
C CYS A 106 -17.21 6.19 -8.60
N VAL A 107 -17.80 6.92 -9.54
CA VAL A 107 -17.10 7.74 -10.52
C VAL A 107 -17.38 9.20 -10.20
N ALA A 108 -16.32 9.98 -9.94
CA ALA A 108 -16.44 11.40 -9.72
C ALA A 108 -16.87 12.11 -11.01
N GLN A 109 -17.87 12.98 -10.92
CA GLN A 109 -18.42 13.69 -12.06
C GLN A 109 -17.94 15.14 -12.07
N TRP A 110 -17.62 15.65 -13.26
CA TRP A 110 -17.30 17.06 -13.43
C TRP A 110 -18.54 17.94 -13.23
N LYS A 111 -18.42 18.94 -12.37
CA LYS A 111 -19.43 19.98 -12.07
C LYS A 111 -18.81 21.33 -12.44
N PRO A 112 -19.05 21.89 -13.64
CA PRO A 112 -18.31 23.05 -14.14
C PRO A 112 -18.56 24.34 -13.35
N ASP A 113 -19.75 24.50 -12.79
CA ASP A 113 -20.19 25.76 -12.15
C ASP A 113 -20.03 25.76 -10.63
N ASP A 114 -19.36 24.74 -10.07
CA ASP A 114 -19.22 24.60 -8.62
C ASP A 114 -18.22 25.61 -8.04
N VAL A 115 -18.74 26.53 -7.22
CA VAL A 115 -17.95 27.62 -6.62
C VAL A 115 -16.88 27.13 -5.65
N ARG A 116 -16.97 25.90 -5.12
CA ARG A 116 -15.92 25.31 -4.27
C ARG A 116 -14.58 25.20 -5.01
N GLY A 117 -14.63 25.10 -6.35
CA GLY A 117 -13.45 25.05 -7.20
C GLY A 117 -12.66 26.35 -7.25
N VAL A 118 -13.31 27.51 -7.07
CA VAL A 118 -12.68 28.84 -7.26
C VAL A 118 -11.43 29.04 -6.42
N ALA A 119 -11.44 28.57 -5.16
CA ALA A 119 -10.28 28.73 -4.28
C ALA A 119 -9.15 27.72 -4.55
N ALA A 120 -9.46 26.60 -5.22
CA ALA A 120 -8.54 25.47 -5.38
C ALA A 120 -8.01 25.33 -6.82
N ASN A 121 -8.73 25.85 -7.81
CA ASN A 121 -8.41 25.73 -9.21
C ASN A 121 -7.45 26.84 -9.67
N PRO A 122 -6.60 26.55 -10.67
CA PRO A 122 -5.85 27.58 -11.39
C PRO A 122 -6.75 28.71 -11.88
N ALA A 123 -6.20 29.93 -11.92
CA ALA A 123 -6.88 31.15 -12.37
C ALA A 123 -8.21 31.48 -11.67
N GLY A 124 -8.52 30.85 -10.52
CA GLY A 124 -9.76 31.08 -9.79
C GLY A 124 -11.00 30.53 -10.48
N LEU A 125 -10.83 29.54 -11.37
CA LEU A 125 -11.95 28.99 -12.15
C LEU A 125 -12.93 28.20 -11.26
N PRO A 126 -14.24 28.28 -11.52
CA PRO A 126 -15.18 27.38 -10.90
C PRO A 126 -14.98 25.94 -11.40
N GLY A 127 -15.57 25.03 -10.65
CA GLY A 127 -15.79 23.66 -11.07
C GLY A 127 -14.97 22.62 -10.32
N VAL A 128 -15.58 21.47 -10.07
CA VAL A 128 -15.00 20.39 -9.27
C VAL A 128 -15.34 19.03 -9.84
N PHE A 129 -14.57 18.02 -9.48
CA PHE A 129 -15.01 16.63 -9.55
C PHE A 129 -15.70 16.26 -8.26
N GLU A 130 -16.90 15.71 -8.35
CA GLU A 130 -17.71 15.33 -7.19
C GLU A 130 -18.08 13.86 -7.24
N ASP A 131 -17.79 13.13 -6.17
CA ASP A 131 -18.28 11.77 -5.94
C ASP A 131 -19.61 11.82 -5.19
N ALA A 132 -20.70 11.51 -5.90
CA ALA A 132 -22.05 11.50 -5.34
C ALA A 132 -22.25 10.43 -4.25
N CYS A 133 -21.39 9.40 -4.18
CA CYS A 133 -21.54 8.30 -3.23
C CYS A 133 -20.83 8.58 -1.90
N GLY A 134 -19.59 9.09 -1.96
CA GLY A 134 -18.77 9.39 -0.78
C GLY A 134 -18.77 10.86 -0.36
N GLY A 135 -19.33 11.76 -1.16
CA GLY A 135 -19.29 13.21 -0.93
C GLY A 135 -17.89 13.83 -1.13
N GLY A 136 -16.98 13.09 -1.77
CA GLY A 136 -15.65 13.57 -2.10
C GLY A 136 -15.68 14.66 -3.16
N VAL A 137 -14.84 15.66 -3.00
CA VAL A 137 -14.74 16.82 -3.90
C VAL A 137 -13.28 17.07 -4.20
N TRP A 138 -12.97 17.22 -5.49
CA TRP A 138 -11.63 17.47 -5.99
C TRP A 138 -11.62 18.64 -6.96
N SER A 139 -10.52 19.39 -6.99
CA SER A 139 -10.25 20.45 -7.96
C SER A 139 -10.14 19.92 -9.38
N MET A 140 -10.17 20.82 -10.36
CA MET A 140 -9.95 20.51 -11.79
C MET A 140 -8.58 19.89 -12.08
N ILE A 141 -7.64 19.97 -11.14
CA ILE A 141 -6.30 19.36 -11.22
C ILE A 141 -6.16 18.12 -10.32
N ALA A 142 -7.28 17.52 -9.93
CA ALA A 142 -7.37 16.29 -9.13
C ALA A 142 -6.93 16.41 -7.65
N ASN A 143 -6.56 17.59 -7.16
CA ASN A 143 -6.27 17.77 -5.73
C ASN A 143 -7.55 17.67 -4.90
N ALA A 144 -7.48 17.00 -3.75
CA ALA A 144 -8.60 16.90 -2.83
C ALA A 144 -8.96 18.28 -2.26
N ILE A 145 -10.26 18.56 -2.20
CA ILE A 145 -10.83 19.78 -1.59
C ILE A 145 -11.56 19.41 -0.29
N SER A 146 -12.49 18.45 -0.35
CA SER A 146 -13.28 18.01 0.81
C SER A 146 -13.80 16.58 0.63
N GLY A 147 -14.27 15.94 1.69
CA GLY A 147 -14.82 14.57 1.65
C GLY A 147 -13.79 13.46 1.35
N SER A 148 -12.55 13.81 1.00
CA SER A 148 -11.41 12.91 0.83
C SER A 148 -10.12 13.62 1.25
N ALA A 149 -9.15 12.85 1.78
CA ALA A 149 -7.79 13.32 2.01
C ALA A 149 -6.84 12.98 0.84
N VAL A 150 -7.29 12.15 -0.10
CA VAL A 150 -6.46 11.60 -1.18
C VAL A 150 -6.85 12.26 -2.49
N PRO A 151 -5.88 12.77 -3.29
CA PRO A 151 -6.14 13.30 -4.62
C PRO A 151 -6.61 12.20 -5.59
N LEU A 152 -7.30 12.58 -6.66
CA LEU A 152 -7.61 11.64 -7.74
C LEU A 152 -6.32 11.22 -8.46
N ARG A 153 -6.33 9.99 -8.99
CA ARG A 153 -5.21 9.47 -9.77
C ARG A 153 -5.07 10.25 -11.07
N THR A 154 -3.83 10.48 -11.49
CA THR A 154 -3.54 11.23 -12.73
C THR A 154 -2.66 10.41 -13.65
N PRO A 155 -3.27 9.67 -14.60
CA PRO A 155 -2.55 8.91 -15.61
C PRO A 155 -1.62 9.82 -16.45
N LEU A 156 -0.60 9.20 -17.05
CA LEU A 156 0.30 9.89 -17.98
C LEU A 156 -0.45 10.28 -19.26
N VAL A 157 -0.18 11.49 -19.75
CA VAL A 157 -0.60 11.95 -21.08
C VAL A 157 0.67 12.25 -21.87
N ASP A 158 0.76 11.71 -23.08
CA ASP A 158 1.87 11.90 -23.99
C ASP A 158 1.35 12.56 -25.27
N ALA A 159 1.96 13.67 -25.69
CA ALA A 159 1.62 14.35 -26.92
C ALA A 159 2.64 13.93 -27.98
N ARG A 160 2.23 13.06 -28.90
CA ARG A 160 3.08 12.63 -30.01
C ARG A 160 2.89 13.58 -31.20
N PRO A 161 3.98 14.01 -31.86
CA PRO A 161 3.86 14.73 -33.13
C PRO A 161 3.25 13.80 -34.17
N ASP A 162 2.39 14.36 -35.03
CA ASP A 162 1.80 13.68 -36.19
C ASP A 162 2.90 13.39 -37.22
N THR A 163 3.74 12.37 -36.97
CA THR A 163 4.75 11.89 -37.92
C THR A 163 4.34 10.58 -38.62
N GLU A 164 3.15 10.08 -38.32
CA GLU A 164 2.51 8.99 -39.06
C GLU A 164 1.30 9.56 -39.81
N GLY A 165 1.57 10.11 -40.99
CA GLY A 165 0.55 10.42 -42.00
C GLY A 165 0.20 9.20 -42.84
#